data_AF-A0A925M773-F1
#
_entry.id   AF-A0A925M773-F1
#
_cell.length_a   1.000
_cell.length_b   1.000
_cell.length_c   1.000
_cell.angle_alpha   90.00
_cell.angle_beta   90.00
_cell.angle_gamma   90.00
#
_symmetry.space_group_name_H-M   'P 1'
#
loop_
_entity.id
_entity.type
_entity.pdbx_description
1 polymer ?
#
loop_
_entity_poly.entity_id
_entity_poly.type
_entity_poly.pdbx_seq_one_letter_code
_entity_poly.pdbx_strand_id
1 'polypeptide(L)' 'MHPTHHPLVPAGQDWYDQARCYALQNNLDLAIQYLKQAISFNPNYITDAKINSDFDTIREDERFKQLLGGVSLRRYQN' A
#
# COMPACT_ATOMS: atom_id res chain seq x y z
N MET A 1 -32.27 10.00 -3.00
CA MET A 1 -31.98 8.56 -2.79
C MET A 1 -31.64 7.95 -4.14
N HIS A 2 -30.40 7.53 -4.36
CA HIS A 2 -30.07 6.55 -5.40
C HIS A 2 -28.88 5.75 -4.88
N PRO A 3 -29.04 4.43 -4.60
CA PRO A 3 -27.98 3.62 -4.04
C PRO A 3 -27.05 3.21 -5.17
N THR A 4 -25.90 3.88 -5.30
CA THR A 4 -24.81 3.35 -6.11
C THR A 4 -24.14 2.24 -5.32
N HIS A 5 -24.68 1.02 -5.43
CA HIS A 5 -23.89 -0.19 -5.18
C HIS A 5 -22.81 -0.25 -6.25
N HIS A 6 -21.71 0.48 -6.03
CA HIS A 6 -20.46 0.23 -6.74
C HIS A 6 -19.91 -1.09 -6.17
N PRO A 7 -19.64 -2.10 -7.00
CA PRO A 7 -19.20 -3.41 -6.52
C PRO A 7 -17.84 -3.24 -5.84
N LEU A 8 -17.79 -3.53 -4.54
CA LEU A 8 -16.66 -3.78 -3.62
C LEU A 8 -15.25 -3.60 -4.21
N VAL A 9 -14.93 -2.44 -4.77
CA VAL A 9 -13.54 -2.01 -4.90
C VAL A 9 -13.19 -1.58 -3.47
N PRO A 10 -12.32 -2.32 -2.77
CA PRO A 10 -11.91 -1.92 -1.43
C PRO A 10 -11.46 -0.47 -1.50
N ALA A 11 -11.92 0.36 -0.55
CA ALA A 11 -11.40 1.71 -0.47
C ALA A 11 -9.87 1.62 -0.29
N GLY A 12 -9.11 2.64 -0.71
CA GLY A 12 -7.65 2.63 -0.48
C GLY A 12 -7.26 2.31 0.96
N GLN A 13 -8.14 2.65 1.91
CA GLN A 13 -8.01 2.33 3.32
C GLN A 13 -8.09 0.82 3.61
N ASP A 14 -9.01 0.08 2.98
CA ASP A 14 -9.12 -1.37 3.17
C ASP A 14 -7.84 -2.09 2.75
N TRP A 15 -7.27 -1.70 1.61
CA TRP A 15 -5.97 -2.23 1.17
C TRP A 15 -4.84 -1.86 2.12
N TYR A 16 -4.84 -0.63 2.64
CA TYR A 16 -3.83 -0.21 3.61
C TYR A 16 -3.92 -0.99 4.91
N ASP A 17 -5.14 -1.23 5.42
CA ASP A 17 -5.37 -2.02 6.63
C ASP A 17 -4.99 -3.49 6.43
N GLN A 18 -5.29 -4.08 5.27
CA GLN A 18 -4.80 -5.43 4.94
C GLN A 18 -3.27 -5.49 4.90
N ALA A 19 -2.61 -4.50 4.31
CA ALA A 19 -1.16 -4.44 4.25
C ALA A 19 -0.53 -4.46 5.65
N ARG A 20 -1.10 -3.70 6.59
CA ARG A 20 -0.69 -3.67 8.00
C ARG A 20 -0.88 -5.03 8.67
N CYS A 21 -2.05 -5.66 8.49
CA CYS A 21 -2.33 -6.97 9.06
C CYS A 21 -1.32 -8.04 8.58
N TYR A 22 -0.98 -8.06 7.30
CA TYR A 22 -0.01 -9.01 6.76
C TYR A 22 1.43 -8.71 7.18
N ALA A 23 1.80 -7.44 7.34
CA ALA A 23 3.10 -7.06 7.87
C ALA A 23 3.30 -7.56 9.31
N LEU A 24 2.28 -7.40 10.16
CA LEU A 24 2.27 -7.94 11.53
C LEU A 24 2.34 -9.47 11.58
N GLN A 25 1.82 -10.16 10.56
CA GLN A 25 1.90 -11.62 10.42
C GLN A 25 3.21 -12.09 9.76
N ASN A 26 4.14 -11.17 9.49
CA ASN A 26 5.39 -11.45 8.76
C ASN A 26 5.17 -12.08 7.37
N ASN A 27 4.02 -11.80 6.75
CA ASN A 27 3.70 -12.22 5.39
C ASN A 27 4.04 -11.08 4.42
N LEU A 28 5.34 -10.95 4.13
CA LEU A 28 5.92 -9.84 3.38
C LEU A 28 5.30 -9.69 1.98
N ASP A 29 5.06 -10.80 1.29
CA ASP A 29 4.53 -10.80 -0.07
C ASP A 29 3.14 -10.17 -0.14
N LEU A 30 2.23 -10.57 0.76
CA LEU A 30 0.89 -10.00 0.82
C LEU A 30 0.92 -8.56 1.34
N ALA A 31 1.75 -8.25 2.33
CA ALA A 31 1.89 -6.90 2.85
C ALA A 31 2.27 -5.90 1.74
N ILE A 32 3.28 -6.24 0.93
CA ILE A 32 3.73 -5.42 -0.20
C ILE A 32 2.67 -5.34 -1.30
N GLN A 33 2.00 -6.46 -1.62
CA GLN A 33 0.94 -6.48 -2.64
C GLN A 33 -0.20 -5.52 -2.29
N TYR A 34 -0.71 -5.58 -1.06
CA TYR A 34 -1.81 -4.73 -0.61
C TYR A 34 -1.39 -3.28 -0.45
N LEU A 35 -0.17 -3.03 0.04
CA LEU A 35 0.35 -1.66 0.13
C LEU A 35 0.48 -1.01 -1.25
N LYS A 36 0.87 -1.77 -2.28
CA LYS A 36 0.91 -1.28 -3.66
C LYS A 36 -0.48 -0.87 -4.17
N GLN A 37 -1.53 -1.65 -3.85
CA GLN A 37 -2.91 -1.28 -4.21
C GLN A 37 -3.35 0.00 -3.50
N ALA A 38 -3.07 0.10 -2.20
CA ALA A 38 -3.36 1.30 -1.40
C ALA A 38 -2.70 2.54 -2.01
N ILE A 39 -1.40 2.49 -2.29
CA ILE A 39 -0.63 3.60 -2.87
C ILE A 39 -1.13 3.96 -4.28
N SER A 40 -1.51 2.98 -5.09
CA SER A 40 -2.11 3.22 -6.41
C SER A 40 -3.45 3.95 -6.33
N PHE A 41 -4.21 3.74 -5.25
CA PHE A 41 -5.46 4.45 -4.98
C PHE A 41 -5.23 5.84 -4.41
N ASN A 42 -4.32 5.96 -3.44
CA ASN A 42 -3.95 7.21 -2.81
C ASN A 42 -2.44 7.21 -2.47
N PRO A 43 -1.62 7.99 -3.20
CA PRO A 43 -0.18 8.08 -2.96
C PRO A 43 0.20 8.58 -1.55
N ASN A 44 -0.71 9.23 -0.81
CA ASN A 44 -0.44 9.68 0.56
C ASN A 44 -0.12 8.52 1.52
N TYR A 45 -0.58 7.30 1.22
CA TYR A 45 -0.21 6.12 2.01
C TYR A 45 1.29 5.82 2.01
N ILE A 46 2.08 6.41 1.10
CA ILE A 46 3.55 6.33 1.18
C ILE A 46 4.05 7.01 2.45
N THR A 47 3.55 8.20 2.75
CA THR A 47 3.95 8.94 3.94
C THR A 47 3.51 8.20 5.20
N ASP A 48 2.28 7.67 5.19
CA ASP A 48 1.76 6.89 6.32
C ASP A 48 2.58 5.60 6.54
N ALA A 49 2.88 4.86 5.47
CA ALA A 49 3.66 3.62 5.55
C ALA A 49 5.11 3.85 6.01
N LYS A 50 5.70 5.02 5.72
CA LYS A 50 7.05 5.37 6.20
C LYS A 50 7.13 5.49 7.72
N ILE A 51 6.05 5.89 8.40
CA ILE A 51 6.06 6.13 9.85
C ILE A 51 5.26 5.10 10.66
N ASN A 52 4.44 4.28 10.00
CA ASN A 52 3.63 3.28 10.67
C ASN A 52 4.48 2.09 11.17
N SER A 53 4.41 1.82 12.47
CA SER A 53 5.14 0.74 13.14
C SER A 53 4.69 -0.66 12.73
N ASP A 54 3.47 -0.81 12.19
CA ASP A 54 2.98 -2.10 11.70
C ASP A 54 3.85 -2.66 10.56
N PHE A 55 4.60 -1.79 9.86
CA PHE A 55 5.53 -2.16 8.80
C PHE A 55 6.97 -2.36 9.28
N ASP A 56 7.27 -2.30 10.58
CA ASP A 56 8.64 -2.44 11.07
C ASP A 56 9.27 -3.80 10.72
N THR A 57 8.45 -4.86 10.66
CA THR A 57 8.88 -6.20 10.24
C THR A 57 9.34 -6.26 8.77
N ILE A 58 8.84 -5.37 7.92
CA ILE A 58 9.10 -5.35 6.49
C ILE A 58 9.91 -4.13 6.04
N ARG A 59 10.28 -3.25 6.97
CA ARG A 59 10.94 -1.96 6.71
C ARG A 59 12.29 -2.10 6.00
N GLU A 60 12.99 -3.21 6.28
CA GLU A 60 14.27 -3.53 5.65
C GLU A 60 14.13 -4.26 4.30
N ASP A 61 12.94 -4.73 3.93
CA ASP A 61 12.70 -5.39 2.64
C ASP A 61 12.92 -4.40 1.48
N GLU A 62 13.77 -4.77 0.54
CA GLU A 62 14.13 -3.91 -0.60
C GLU A 62 12.92 -3.55 -1.47
N ARG A 63 11.92 -4.44 -1.60
CA ARG A 63 10.70 -4.16 -2.36
C ARG A 63 9.84 -3.12 -1.65
N PHE A 64 9.80 -3.16 -0.31
CA PHE A 64 9.12 -2.15 0.50
C PHE A 64 9.82 -0.78 0.36
N LYS A 65 11.15 -0.74 0.49
CA LYS A 65 11.95 0.47 0.27
C LYS A 65 11.74 1.06 -1.13
N GLN A 66 11.73 0.22 -2.17
CA GLN A 66 11.47 0.65 -3.56
C GLN A 66 10.05 1.22 -3.72
N LEU A 67 9.06 0.58 -3.11
CA LEU A 67 7.66 1.04 -3.16
C LEU A 67 7.50 2.43 -2.52
N LEU A 68 8.23 2.73 -1.46
CA LEU A 68 8.19 4.03 -0.77
C LEU A 68 9.16 5.08 -1.34
N GLY A 69 10.21 4.63 -2.04
CA GLY A 69 11.19 5.47 -2.72
C GLY A 69 10.75 5.94 -4.10
N GLY A 70 9.72 5.33 -4.69
CA GLY A 70 9.42 5.47 -6.11
C GLY A 70 7.95 5.71 -6.48
N VAL A 71 7.46 6.93 -6.28
CA VAL A 71 6.49 7.54 -7.23
C VAL A 71 7.21 8.35 -8.32
N SER A 72 8.54 8.44 -8.28
CA SER A 72 9.35 9.15 -9.28
C SER A 72 9.85 8.28 -10.45
N LEU A 73 9.30 7.08 -10.67
CA LEU A 73 9.45 6.34 -11.93
C LEU A 73 8.25 6.51 -12.88
N ARG A 74 7.57 7.67 -12.85
CA ARG A 74 7.08 8.24 -14.11
C ARG A 74 8.27 8.85 -14.86
N ARG A 75 9.18 8.01 -15.31
CA ARG A 75 10.19 8.39 -16.29
C ARG A 75 9.93 7.63 -17.58
N TYR A 76 9.37 8.40 -18.52
CA TYR A 76 9.36 8.21 -19.95
C TYR A 76 8.67 6.97 -20.51
N GLN A 77 7.38 7.12 -20.83
CA GLN A 77 6.86 6.61 -22.10
C GLN A 77 5.96 7.67 -22.75
N ASN A 78 6.45 8.13 -23.92
CA ASN A 78 5.96 9.15 -24.86
C ASN A 78 6.04 10.62 -24.42
#